data_AF-A0A933MQK8-F1
#
_entry.id   AF-A0A933MQK8-F1
#
_cell.length_a   1.000
_cell.length_b   1.000
_cell.length_c   1.000
_cell.angle_alpha   90.00
_cell.angle_beta   90.00
_cell.angle_gamma   90.00
#
_symmetry.space_group_name_H-M   'P 1'
#
loop_
_entity.id
_entity.type
_entity.pdbx_description
1 polymer ?
#
loop_
_entity_poly.entity_id
_entity_poly.type
_entity_poly.pdbx_seq_one_letter_code
_entity_poly.pdbx_strand_id
1 'polypeptide(L)'
;MATYKVIELVGSSYASWEDAAKEAIQTAAKTLQDLRVAEVTRMDLKLEDNNRVVYRVRMKVSFKILNLETLGEVSGGKAYAQEEE
;
A
#
# COMPACT_ATOMS: atom_id res chain seq x y z
N MET A 1 14.79 14.68 4.53
CA MET A 1 13.36 15.06 4.40
C MET A 1 12.62 13.86 3.81
N ALA A 2 11.54 13.39 4.45
CA ALA A 2 10.80 12.23 3.94
C ALA A 2 9.73 12.69 2.94
N THR A 3 9.79 12.16 1.71
CA THR A 3 8.78 12.39 0.68
C THR A 3 7.89 11.17 0.56
N TYR A 4 6.57 11.39 0.54
CA TYR A 4 5.58 10.34 0.37
C TYR A 4 4.87 10.52 -0.96
N LYS A 5 4.59 9.40 -1.63
CA LYS A 5 3.73 9.38 -2.80
C LYS A 5 2.37 8.83 -2.41
N VAL A 6 1.32 9.49 -2.87
CA VAL A 6 -0.05 9.03 -2.73
C VAL A 6 -0.52 8.49 -4.08
N ILE A 7 -1.06 7.28 -4.06
CA ILE A 7 -1.68 6.64 -5.23
C ILE A 7 -3.10 6.23 -4.87
N GLU A 8 -3.91 5.94 -5.90
CA GLU A 8 -5.24 5.37 -5.71
C GLU A 8 -5.24 3.90 -6.12
N LEU A 9 -5.76 3.04 -5.26
CA LEU A 9 -5.93 1.61 -5.49
C LEU A 9 -7.43 1.28 -5.56
N VAL A 10 -7.77 0.25 -6.32
CA VAL A 10 -9.10 -0.34 -6.33
C VAL A 10 -8.97 -1.82 -5.99
N GLY A 11 -9.49 -2.20 -4.83
CA GLY A 11 -9.66 -3.59 -4.42
C GLY A 11 -11.02 -4.13 -4.82
N SER A 12 -11.11 -5.44 -5.00
CA SER A 12 -12.37 -6.11 -5.30
C SER A 12 -12.45 -7.48 -4.64
N SER A 13 -13.62 -7.86 -4.12
CA SER A 13 -13.89 -9.18 -3.56
C SER A 13 -15.35 -9.57 -3.76
N TYR A 14 -15.63 -10.88 -3.77
CA TYR A 14 -16.99 -11.41 -3.71
C TYR A 14 -17.50 -11.53 -2.26
N ALA A 15 -16.63 -11.39 -1.26
CA ALA A 15 -16.95 -11.63 0.15
C ALA A 15 -17.45 -10.38 0.87
N SER A 16 -16.67 -9.30 0.88
CA SER A 16 -17.05 -8.03 1.51
C SER A 16 -16.15 -6.87 1.04
N TRP A 17 -16.49 -5.63 1.44
CA TRP A 17 -15.62 -4.47 1.22
C TRP A 17 -14.32 -4.54 2.05
N GLU A 18 -14.37 -5.07 3.27
CA GLU A 18 -13.18 -5.25 4.12
C GLU A 18 -12.20 -6.24 3.50
N ASP A 19 -12.72 -7.34 2.93
CA ASP A 19 -11.90 -8.32 2.22
C ASP A 19 -11.28 -7.70 0.96
N ALA A 20 -12.06 -6.97 0.17
CA ALA A 20 -11.57 -6.23 -1.00
C ALA A 20 -10.46 -5.23 -0.64
N ALA A 21 -10.60 -4.52 0.49
CA ALA A 21 -9.61 -3.59 1.00
C ALA A 21 -8.32 -4.30 1.43
N LYS A 22 -8.45 -5.40 2.17
CA LYS A 22 -7.33 -6.21 2.63
C LYS A 22 -6.50 -6.77 1.46
N GLU A 23 -7.16 -7.34 0.45
CA GLU A 23 -6.51 -7.90 -0.73
C GLU A 23 -5.74 -6.83 -1.53
N ALA A 24 -6.29 -5.62 -1.67
CA ALA A 24 -5.60 -4.50 -2.32
C ALA A 24 -4.32 -4.11 -1.58
N ILE A 25 -4.36 -4.01 -0.25
CA ILE A 25 -3.19 -3.66 0.58
C ILE A 25 -2.15 -4.77 0.55
N GLN A 26 -2.55 -6.03 0.66
CA GLN A 26 -1.63 -7.17 0.57
C GLN A 26 -0.92 -7.23 -0.79
N THR A 27 -1.64 -6.92 -1.87
CA THR A 27 -1.04 -6.86 -3.21
C THR A 27 -0.06 -5.70 -3.35
N ALA A 28 -0.44 -4.50 -2.87
CA ALA A 28 0.43 -3.34 -2.88
C ALA A 28 1.72 -3.56 -2.07
N ALA A 29 1.62 -4.20 -0.91
CA ALA A 29 2.73 -4.47 0.00
C ALA A 29 3.82 -5.38 -0.60
N LYS A 30 3.53 -6.10 -1.69
CA LYS A 30 4.53 -6.90 -2.42
C LYS A 30 5.56 -6.04 -3.15
N THR A 31 5.23 -4.78 -3.45
CA THR A 31 6.06 -3.90 -4.30
C THR A 31 6.33 -2.54 -3.66
N LEU A 32 5.43 -2.05 -2.82
CA LEU A 32 5.54 -0.77 -2.14
C LEU A 32 5.96 -0.99 -0.69
N GLN A 33 7.03 -0.31 -0.28
CA GLN A 33 7.52 -0.34 1.09
C GLN A 33 6.95 0.84 1.89
N ASP A 34 6.87 0.66 3.21
CA ASP A 34 6.40 1.69 4.14
C ASP A 34 4.99 2.22 3.79
N LEU A 35 4.06 1.30 3.50
CA LEU A 35 2.62 1.59 3.44
C LEU A 35 2.12 1.85 4.86
N ARG A 36 1.58 3.06 5.11
CA ARG A 36 1.16 3.44 6.48
C ARG A 36 -0.33 3.60 6.64
N VAL A 37 -0.97 4.24 5.67
CA VAL A 37 -2.37 4.63 5.75
C VAL A 37 -3.03 4.40 4.39
N ALA A 38 -4.22 3.81 4.43
CA ALA A 38 -5.12 3.68 3.32
C ALA A 38 -6.47 4.30 3.70
N GLU A 39 -6.88 5.36 3.00
CA GLU A 39 -8.14 6.03 3.20
C GLU A 39 -9.13 5.58 2.14
N VAL A 40 -10.26 5.01 2.54
CA VAL A 40 -11.33 4.64 1.61
C VAL A 40 -11.99 5.92 1.08
N THR A 41 -11.95 6.08 -0.25
CA THR A 41 -12.58 7.23 -0.93
C THR A 41 -13.94 6.87 -1.52
N ARG A 42 -14.16 5.60 -1.87
CA ARG A 42 -15.43 5.12 -2.41
C ARG A 42 -15.61 3.62 -2.19
N MET A 43 -16.84 3.22 -1.90
CA MET A 43 -17.28 1.83 -1.94
C MET A 43 -18.43 1.72 -2.95
N ASP A 44 -18.38 0.70 -3.80
CA ASP A 44 -19.49 0.41 -4.71
C ASP A 44 -19.62 -1.11 -4.96
N LEU A 45 -20.69 -1.48 -5.67
CA LEU A 45 -20.96 -2.84 -6.11
C LEU A 45 -20.93 -2.87 -7.64
N LYS A 46 -20.25 -3.86 -8.20
CA LYS A 46 -20.41 -4.24 -9.61
C LYS A 46 -21.41 -5.39 -9.68
N LEU A 47 -22.45 -5.22 -10.47
CA LEU A 47 -23.43 -6.27 -10.77
C LEU A 47 -22.87 -7.15 -11.90
N GLU A 48 -22.93 -8.47 -11.74
CA GLU A 48 -22.51 -9.44 -12.76
C GLU A 48 -23.69 -10.29 -13.25
N ASP A 49 -23.51 -10.89 -14.44
CA ASP A 49 -24.52 -11.74 -15.09
C ASP A 49 -24.65 -13.06 -14.34
N ASN A 50 -25.68 -13.16 -13.48
CA ASN A 50 -26.10 -14.28 -12.60
C ASN A 50 -26.51 -13.84 -11.19
N ASN A 51 -26.84 -12.56 -10.99
CA ASN A 51 -27.15 -11.98 -9.68
C ASN A 51 -25.96 -12.03 -8.68
N ARG A 52 -24.72 -12.27 -9.12
CA ARG A 52 -23.55 -12.07 -8.26
C ARG A 52 -23.18 -10.59 -8.21
N VAL A 53 -22.70 -10.18 -7.04
CA VAL A 53 -22.17 -8.85 -6.80
C VAL A 53 -20.69 -8.93 -6.46
N VAL A 54 -19.92 -7.97 -6.94
CA VAL A 54 -18.53 -7.77 -6.55
C VAL A 54 -18.45 -6.48 -5.74
N TYR A 55 -17.95 -6.61 -4.51
CA TYR A 55 -17.64 -5.50 -3.62
C TYR A 55 -16.35 -4.85 -4.08
N ARG A 56 -16.38 -3.55 -4.37
CA ARG A 56 -15.18 -2.80 -4.74
C ARG A 56 -14.92 -1.65 -3.77
N VAL A 57 -13.66 -1.48 -3.41
CA VAL A 57 -13.19 -0.39 -2.54
C VAL A 57 -12.11 0.39 -3.27
N ARG A 58 -12.34 1.68 -3.45
CA ARG A 58 -11.34 2.64 -3.93
C ARG A 58 -10.72 3.33 -2.72
N MET A 59 -9.40 3.40 -2.69
CA MET A 59 -8.67 3.94 -1.56
C MET A 59 -7.43 4.72 -1.99
N LYS A 60 -7.15 5.82 -1.30
CA LYS A 60 -5.89 6.55 -1.41
C LYS A 60 -4.90 5.95 -0.43
N VAL A 61 -3.72 5.60 -0.93
CA VAL A 61 -2.67 4.95 -0.14
C VAL A 61 -1.39 5.75 -0.26
N SER A 62 -0.78 6.05 0.88
CA SER A 62 0.51 6.74 0.95
C SER A 62 1.64 5.77 1.28
N PHE A 63 2.76 5.92 0.58
CA PHE A 63 3.99 5.18 0.86
C PHE A 63 5.22 6.07 0.71
N LYS A 64 6.30 5.74 1.43
CA LYS A 64 7.55 6.52 1.39
C LYS A 64 8.25 6.29 0.04
N ILE A 65 8.70 7.38 -0.60
CA ILE A 65 9.59 7.27 -1.77
C ILE A 65 10.99 6.96 -1.27
N LEU A 66 11.55 5.86 -1.79
CA LEU A 66 12.93 5.48 -1.56
C LEU A 66 13.79 6.12 -2.65
N ASN A 67 14.69 7.01 -2.27
CA ASN A 67 15.84 7.42 -3.06
C ASN A 67 17.11 6.71 -2.56
N LEU A 68 18.21 6.79 -3.32
CA LEU A 68 19.46 6.09 -3.01
C LEU A 68 19.98 6.39 -1.59
N GLU A 69 19.78 7.61 -1.10
CA GLU A 69 20.14 8.02 0.27
C GLU A 69 19.28 7.31 1.33
N THR A 70 17.96 7.23 1.13
CA THR A 70 17.04 6.57 2.06
C THR A 70 17.09 5.04 2.00
N LEU A 71 17.64 4.44 0.95
CA LEU A 71 17.84 2.98 0.89
C LEU A 71 18.87 2.52 1.93
N GLY A 72 19.91 3.32 2.19
CA GLY A 72 20.89 3.05 3.24
C GLY A 72 20.29 3.10 4.66
N GLU A 73 19.30 3.97 4.88
CA GLU A 73 18.56 4.05 6.15
C GLU A 73 17.65 2.83 6.38
N VAL A 74 16.98 2.35 5.33
CA VAL A 74 16.03 1.22 5.41
C VAL A 74 16.76 -0.13 5.47
N SER A 75 17.94 -0.26 4.85
CA SER A 75 18.70 -1.51 4.84
C SER A 75 19.47 -1.82 6.13
N GLY A 76 19.33 -1.00 7.18
CA GLY A 76 19.96 -1.27 8.48
C GLY A 76 21.49 -1.29 8.41
N GLY A 77 22.09 -0.54 7.48
CA GLY A 77 23.52 -0.28 7.50
C GLY A 77 23.84 0.60 8.70
N LYS A 78 24.05 -0.01 9.87
CA LYS A 78 24.90 0.61 10.87
C LYS A 78 26.17 1.02 10.13
N ALA A 79 26.53 2.30 10.21
CA ALA A 79 27.82 2.79 9.78
C ALA A 79 28.88 1.92 10.49
N TYR A 80 29.44 0.96 9.75
CA TYR A 80 30.72 0.36 10.11
C TYR A 80 31.76 1.46 9.95
N ALA A 81 32.68 1.56 10.92
CA ALA A 81 33.76 2.55 11.09
C ALA A 81 33.41 3.81 11.92
N GLN A 82 33.27 3.64 13.23
CA GLN A 82 34.22 4.32 14.11
C GLN A 82 35.31 3.28 14.44
N GLU A 83 36.34 3.20 13.58
CA GLU A 83 37.66 2.72 14.03
C GLU A 83 38.32 3.89 14.76
N GLU A 84 38.66 3.62 16.02
CA GLU A 84 39.77 4.12 16.83
C GLU A 84 40.23 5.58 16.66
N GLU A 85 40.01 6.40 17.69
CA GLU A 85 41.09 6.88 18.59
C GLU A 85 40.53 7.17 20.00
#